data_AF-A0A9P9P752-F1
#
_entry.id   AF-A0A9P9P752-F1
#
_cell.length_a   1.000
_cell.length_b   1.000
_cell.length_c   1.000
_cell.angle_alpha   90.00
_cell.angle_beta   90.00
_cell.angle_gamma   90.00
#
_symmetry.space_group_name_H-M   'P 1'
#
loop_
_entity.id
_entity.type
_entity.pdbx_description
1 polymer ?
#
loop_
_entity_poly.entity_id
_entity_poly.type
_entity_poly.pdbx_seq_one_letter_code
_entity_poly.pdbx_strand_id
1 'polypeptide(L)'
;MKSTLILTSLFALAFSAPITTRQSSNFQTFTAALGGISATPVTDSGNAARPFQVKGDTFVNAGAALQRSCDQQFNACANKANGGDKTLSVAQCSSQKDQCDASVSTSTAAAQGGAQTGGNGNAQQGNAGGNVITCS
;
A
#
# COMPACT_ATOMS: atom_id res chain seq x y z
N MET A 1 35.42 -14.51 -59.28
CA MET A 1 35.39 -15.28 -58.01
C MET A 1 36.01 -14.39 -56.94
N LYS A 2 35.24 -13.98 -55.92
CA LYS A 2 35.33 -14.48 -54.53
C LYS A 2 36.57 -13.90 -53.81
N SER A 3 36.54 -13.18 -52.68
CA SER A 3 35.51 -12.96 -51.67
C SER A 3 35.92 -11.78 -50.79
N THR A 4 34.94 -10.94 -50.43
CA THR A 4 35.05 -9.95 -49.35
C THR A 4 34.62 -10.63 -48.04
N LEU A 5 35.46 -10.61 -47.01
CA LEU A 5 35.10 -11.08 -45.66
C LEU A 5 34.98 -9.87 -44.72
N ILE A 6 33.75 -9.61 -44.28
CA ILE A 6 33.39 -8.62 -43.27
C ILE A 6 33.45 -9.30 -41.91
N LEU A 7 34.32 -8.83 -41.01
CA LEU A 7 34.33 -9.24 -39.60
C LEU A 7 33.17 -8.54 -38.87
N THR A 8 32.25 -9.33 -38.35
CA THR A 8 31.03 -8.89 -37.67
C THR A 8 31.30 -8.56 -36.19
N SER A 9 30.95 -7.34 -35.79
CA SER A 9 30.98 -6.87 -34.41
C SER A 9 29.89 -7.55 -33.59
N LEU A 10 30.27 -8.30 -32.55
CA LEU A 10 29.36 -8.84 -31.54
C LEU A 10 28.96 -7.73 -30.56
N PHE A 11 27.78 -7.14 -30.78
CA PHE A 11 27.15 -6.23 -29.82
C PHE A 11 26.36 -7.08 -28.80
N ALA A 12 26.92 -7.26 -27.60
CA ALA A 12 26.23 -7.94 -26.52
C ALA A 12 25.16 -7.01 -25.92
N LEU A 13 23.88 -7.29 -26.17
CA LEU A 13 22.75 -6.62 -25.52
C LEU A 13 22.57 -7.21 -24.12
N ALA A 14 23.12 -6.55 -23.11
CA ALA A 14 22.80 -6.84 -21.72
C ALA A 14 21.35 -6.38 -21.46
N PHE A 15 20.42 -7.33 -21.34
CA PHE A 15 19.06 -7.08 -20.89
C PHE A 15 19.10 -6.61 -19.44
N SER A 16 19.04 -5.29 -19.23
CA SER A 16 18.77 -4.72 -17.92
C SER A 16 17.31 -4.98 -17.58
N ALA A 17 17.03 -5.97 -16.75
CA ALA A 17 15.70 -6.17 -16.19
C ALA A 17 15.32 -4.93 -15.36
N PRO A 18 14.10 -4.37 -15.49
CA PRO A 18 13.68 -3.28 -14.63
C PRO A 18 13.65 -3.80 -13.19
N ILE A 19 14.50 -3.24 -12.34
CA ILE A 19 14.34 -3.35 -10.90
C ILE A 19 13.11 -2.49 -10.58
N THR A 20 11.93 -3.11 -10.59
CA THR A 20 10.76 -2.54 -9.92
C THR A 20 11.13 -2.49 -8.45
N THR A 21 11.64 -1.35 -8.00
CA THR A 21 11.62 -1.02 -6.59
C THR A 21 10.16 -1.14 -6.18
N ARG A 22 9.81 -2.20 -5.44
CA ARG A 22 8.56 -2.20 -4.69
C ARG A 22 8.70 -1.02 -3.72
N GLN A 23 8.29 0.17 -4.15
CA GLN A 23 7.94 1.20 -3.19
C GLN A 23 6.94 0.50 -2.28
N SER A 24 7.30 0.41 -1.00
CA SER A 24 6.48 -0.23 0.01
C SER A 24 5.21 0.62 0.12
N SER A 25 4.26 0.36 -0.79
CA SER A 25 3.07 1.16 -0.98
C SER A 25 2.23 0.97 0.27
N ASN A 26 2.01 2.07 0.99
CA ASN A 26 1.16 2.04 2.16
C ASN A 26 -0.26 1.62 1.73
N PHE A 27 -0.75 0.51 2.26
CA PHE A 27 -2.09 0.00 1.98
C PHE A 27 -3.19 0.74 2.77
N GLN A 28 -2.83 1.50 3.80
CA GLN A 28 -3.77 2.33 4.55
C GLN A 28 -4.11 3.59 3.74
N THR A 29 -5.35 3.68 3.28
CA THR A 29 -5.83 4.83 2.48
C THR A 29 -6.47 5.93 3.32
N PHE A 30 -6.73 5.68 4.60
CA PHE A 30 -7.20 6.71 5.53
C PHE A 30 -6.11 7.77 5.80
N THR A 31 -6.42 9.03 5.52
CA THR A 31 -5.45 10.14 5.60
C THR A 31 -5.74 11.15 6.70
N ALA A 32 -6.93 11.13 7.32
CA ALA A 32 -7.23 12.07 8.39
C ALA A 32 -6.33 11.82 9.60
N ALA A 33 -5.82 12.91 10.20
CA ALA A 33 -4.80 12.85 11.23
C ALA A 33 -5.09 13.87 12.34
N LEU A 34 -5.96 13.49 13.28
CA LEU A 34 -6.37 14.40 14.34
C LEU A 34 -5.17 14.65 15.27
N GLY A 35 -4.91 15.91 15.59
CA GLY A 35 -3.74 16.26 16.40
C GLY A 35 -2.39 15.98 15.73
N GLY A 36 -2.37 15.79 14.41
CA GLY A 36 -1.18 15.43 13.63
C GLY A 36 -0.85 13.93 13.63
N ILE A 37 -1.78 13.08 14.08
CA ILE A 37 -1.54 11.65 14.28
C ILE A 37 -2.22 10.87 13.16
N SER A 38 -1.43 10.47 12.16
CA SER A 38 -1.91 9.63 11.05
C SER A 38 -2.00 8.16 11.46
N ALA A 39 -2.80 7.40 10.72
CA ALA A 39 -2.82 5.95 10.84
C ALA A 39 -1.44 5.36 10.53
N THR A 40 -1.07 4.30 11.25
CA THR A 40 0.24 3.68 11.07
C THR A 40 0.29 3.01 9.69
N PRO A 41 1.34 3.20 8.88
CA PRO A 41 1.40 2.58 7.56
C PRO A 41 1.27 1.06 7.63
N VAL A 42 0.48 0.50 6.71
CA VAL A 42 0.43 -0.94 6.46
C VAL A 42 1.26 -1.20 5.21
N THR A 43 2.30 -2.02 5.31
CA THR A 43 3.22 -2.26 4.18
C THR A 43 3.40 -3.73 3.88
N ASP A 44 4.05 -4.04 2.76
CA ASP A 44 4.53 -5.41 2.46
C ASP A 44 5.59 -5.78 3.49
N SER A 45 5.45 -6.93 4.14
CA SER A 45 6.39 -7.45 5.14
C SER A 45 7.60 -8.16 4.51
N GLY A 46 7.52 -8.50 3.21
CA GLY A 46 8.46 -9.38 2.53
C GLY A 46 8.25 -10.87 2.85
N ASN A 47 7.32 -11.24 3.73
CA ASN A 47 7.01 -12.62 4.08
C ASN A 47 5.69 -13.07 3.42
N ALA A 48 5.79 -13.99 2.46
CA ALA A 48 4.63 -14.50 1.73
C ALA A 48 3.55 -15.16 2.63
N ALA A 49 3.92 -15.73 3.78
CA ALA A 49 2.96 -16.32 4.71
C ALA A 49 2.24 -15.27 5.58
N ARG A 50 2.81 -14.08 5.75
CA ARG A 50 2.26 -12.97 6.55
C ARG A 50 2.55 -11.64 5.85
N PRO A 51 1.95 -11.38 4.67
CA PRO A 51 2.43 -10.37 3.74
C PRO A 51 2.21 -8.93 4.19
N PHE A 52 1.38 -8.68 5.20
CA PHE A 52 1.10 -7.33 5.69
C PHE A 52 1.87 -7.06 6.98
N GLN A 53 2.41 -5.86 7.16
CA GLN A 53 3.01 -5.44 8.42
C GLN A 53 2.57 -4.05 8.86
N VAL A 54 2.57 -3.84 10.18
CA VAL A 54 2.26 -2.57 10.84
C VAL A 54 3.23 -2.40 12.01
N LYS A 55 4.19 -1.47 11.90
CA LYS A 55 5.18 -1.19 12.97
C LYS A 55 5.89 -2.47 13.50
N GLY A 56 6.20 -3.42 12.61
CA GLY A 56 6.86 -4.69 12.95
C GLY A 56 5.92 -5.85 13.30
N ASP A 57 4.63 -5.58 13.61
CA ASP A 57 3.61 -6.63 13.71
C ASP A 57 3.27 -7.11 12.29
N THR A 58 3.30 -8.43 12.02
CA THR A 58 2.92 -8.98 10.70
C THR A 58 1.55 -9.64 10.73
N PHE A 59 0.86 -9.73 9.59
CA PHE A 59 -0.51 -10.24 9.48
C PHE A 59 -0.70 -11.05 8.20
N VAL A 60 -1.56 -12.07 8.30
CA VAL A 60 -2.01 -12.85 7.13
C VAL A 60 -3.10 -12.10 6.37
N ASN A 61 -4.00 -11.41 7.08
CA ASN A 61 -5.16 -10.73 6.52
C ASN A 61 -4.93 -9.20 6.47
N ALA A 62 -5.18 -8.59 5.31
CA ALA A 62 -5.03 -7.15 5.10
C ALA A 62 -5.94 -6.33 6.03
N GLY A 63 -7.22 -6.72 6.14
CA GLY A 63 -8.19 -6.06 7.00
C GLY A 63 -7.77 -6.05 8.47
N ALA A 64 -7.20 -7.15 8.98
CA ALA A 64 -6.65 -7.20 10.33
C ALA A 64 -5.46 -6.23 10.53
N ALA A 65 -4.58 -6.12 9.54
CA ALA A 65 -3.48 -5.16 9.56
C ALA A 65 -3.99 -3.71 9.52
N LEU A 66 -5.00 -3.43 8.70
CA LEU A 66 -5.62 -2.11 8.59
C LEU A 66 -6.38 -1.71 9.87
N GLN A 67 -7.08 -2.64 10.49
CA GLN A 67 -7.70 -2.42 11.80
C GLN A 67 -6.64 -2.10 12.86
N ARG A 68 -5.53 -2.87 12.88
CA ARG A 68 -4.40 -2.59 13.78
C ARG A 68 -3.83 -1.18 13.55
N SER A 69 -3.74 -0.75 12.29
CA SER A 69 -3.29 0.59 11.92
C SER A 69 -4.21 1.69 12.50
N CYS A 70 -5.53 1.50 12.45
CA CYS A 70 -6.51 2.39 13.07
C CYS A 70 -6.43 2.39 14.61
N ASP A 71 -6.27 1.22 15.24
CA ASP A 71 -6.10 1.12 16.70
C ASP A 71 -4.83 1.85 17.18
N GLN A 72 -3.73 1.75 16.42
CA GLN A 72 -2.49 2.47 16.73
C GLN A 72 -2.65 3.99 16.60
N GLN A 73 -3.43 4.45 15.62
CA GLN A 73 -3.79 5.87 15.50
C GLN A 73 -4.56 6.35 16.73
N PHE A 74 -5.60 5.61 17.11
CA PHE A 74 -6.42 5.92 18.27
C PHE A 74 -5.58 5.98 19.54
N ASN A 75 -4.75 4.96 19.79
CA ASN A 75 -3.92 4.92 21.00
C ASN A 75 -2.94 6.10 21.05
N ALA A 76 -2.31 6.45 19.92
CA ALA A 76 -1.45 7.63 19.86
C ALA A 76 -2.23 8.94 20.12
N CYS A 77 -3.43 9.07 19.54
CA CYS A 77 -4.31 10.23 19.76
C CYS A 77 -4.77 10.34 21.21
N ALA A 78 -5.26 9.24 21.78
CA ALA A 78 -5.72 9.17 23.16
C ALA A 78 -4.58 9.44 24.14
N ASN A 79 -3.38 8.92 23.87
CA ASN A 79 -2.19 9.22 24.68
C ASN A 79 -1.83 10.70 24.62
N LYS A 80 -1.97 11.37 23.48
CA LYS A 80 -1.72 12.82 23.36
C LYS A 80 -2.76 13.65 24.10
N ALA A 81 -4.04 13.29 23.97
CA ALA A 81 -5.13 13.94 24.72
C ALA A 81 -4.95 13.77 26.23
N ASN A 82 -4.69 12.54 26.69
CA ASN A 82 -4.42 12.24 28.10
C ASN A 82 -3.09 12.81 28.61
N GLY A 83 -2.14 13.08 27.70
CA GLY A 83 -0.85 13.70 27.98
C GLY A 83 -0.90 15.22 28.21
N GLY A 84 -2.09 15.83 28.17
CA GLY A 84 -2.30 17.24 28.50
C GLY A 84 -2.54 18.17 27.31
N ASP A 85 -2.63 17.65 26.08
CA ASP A 85 -3.05 18.44 24.92
C ASP A 85 -4.56 18.73 24.99
N LYS A 86 -4.90 19.92 25.49
CA LYS A 86 -6.30 20.38 25.68
C LYS A 86 -7.05 20.63 24.36
N THR A 87 -6.37 20.58 23.22
CA THR A 87 -7.02 20.72 21.90
C THR A 87 -7.62 19.40 21.42
N LEU A 88 -7.31 18.30 22.11
CA LEU A 88 -7.76 16.95 21.79
C LEU A 88 -8.57 16.37 22.94
N SER A 89 -9.51 15.50 22.59
CA SER A 89 -10.23 14.65 23.54
C SER A 89 -10.23 13.21 23.05
N VAL A 90 -10.27 12.27 24.00
CA VAL A 90 -10.39 10.84 23.68
C VAL A 90 -11.66 10.55 22.87
N ALA A 91 -12.73 11.31 23.08
CA ALA A 91 -13.96 11.21 22.30
C ALA A 91 -13.72 11.53 20.81
N GLN A 92 -13.01 12.63 20.50
CA GLN A 92 -12.65 12.94 19.11
C GLN A 92 -11.70 11.89 18.51
N CYS A 93 -10.77 11.35 19.31
CA CYS A 93 -9.92 10.24 18.89
C CYS A 93 -10.74 9.01 18.52
N SER A 94 -11.77 8.68 19.32
CA SER A 94 -12.69 7.58 19.04
C SER A 94 -13.48 7.82 17.75
N SER A 95 -14.01 9.02 17.55
CA SER A 95 -14.70 9.36 16.30
C SER A 95 -13.80 9.25 15.07
N GLN A 96 -12.52 9.61 15.20
CA GLN A 96 -11.54 9.38 14.14
C GLN A 96 -11.28 7.88 13.92
N LYS A 97 -11.20 7.08 15.00
CA LYS A 97 -11.08 5.62 14.90
C LYS A 97 -12.24 5.02 14.12
N ASP A 98 -13.47 5.42 14.40
CA ASP A 98 -14.65 4.91 13.70
C ASP A 98 -14.61 5.25 12.19
N GLN A 99 -14.13 6.43 11.83
CA GLN A 99 -13.92 6.82 10.43
C GLN A 99 -12.80 6.00 9.77
N CYS A 100 -11.71 5.73 10.50
CA CYS A 100 -10.63 4.87 10.04
C CYS A 100 -11.12 3.43 9.81
N ASP A 101 -11.84 2.87 10.78
CA ASP A 101 -12.41 1.52 10.74
C ASP A 101 -13.40 1.39 9.55
N ALA A 102 -14.22 2.41 9.31
CA ALA A 102 -15.12 2.46 8.15
C ALA A 102 -14.38 2.41 6.79
N SER A 103 -13.12 2.87 6.73
CA SER A 103 -12.29 2.85 5.53
C SER A 103 -11.55 1.53 5.29
N VAL A 104 -11.61 0.58 6.24
CA VAL A 104 -10.86 -0.69 6.16
C VAL A 104 -11.24 -1.50 4.93
N SER A 105 -12.51 -1.51 4.53
CA SER A 105 -12.97 -2.23 3.33
C SER A 105 -12.35 -1.65 2.05
N THR A 106 -12.34 -0.31 1.91
CA THR A 106 -11.70 0.39 0.79
C THR A 106 -10.19 0.15 0.76
N SER A 107 -9.53 0.25 1.91
CA SER A 107 -8.10 0.00 2.03
C SER A 107 -7.74 -1.47 1.74
N THR A 108 -8.60 -2.41 2.10
CA THR A 108 -8.42 -3.83 1.80
C THR A 108 -8.50 -4.10 0.29
N ALA A 109 -9.44 -3.48 -0.41
CA ALA A 109 -9.53 -3.57 -1.87
C ALA A 109 -8.27 -3.02 -2.56
N ALA A 110 -7.73 -1.90 -2.07
CA ALA A 110 -6.46 -1.34 -2.55
C ALA A 110 -5.27 -2.28 -2.29
N ALA A 111 -5.24 -2.95 -1.13
CA ALA A 111 -4.21 -3.92 -0.80
C ALA A 111 -4.24 -5.17 -1.67
N GLN A 112 -5.44 -5.65 -2.01
CA GLN A 112 -5.64 -6.82 -2.87
C GLN A 112 -5.26 -6.52 -4.33
N GLY A 113 -5.58 -5.33 -4.83
CA GLY A 113 -5.14 -4.87 -6.16
C GLY A 113 -3.61 -4.80 -6.31
N GLY A 114 -2.88 -4.61 -5.21
CA GLY A 114 -1.41 -4.67 -5.16
C GLY A 114 -0.83 -6.07 -4.89
N ALA A 115 -1.61 -6.99 -4.32
CA ALA A 115 -1.18 -8.38 -4.06
C ALA A 115 -1.24 -9.27 -5.31
N GLN A 116 -2.00 -8.88 -6.34
CA GLN A 116 -2.14 -9.58 -7.62
C GLN A 116 -1.02 -9.32 -8.63
N THR A 117 0.17 -8.86 -8.19
CA THR A 117 1.37 -8.80 -9.06
C THR A 117 2.43 -9.83 -8.63
N GLY A 118 1.99 -11.08 -8.48
CA GLY A 118 2.84 -12.25 -8.28
C GLY A 118 2.45 -13.46 -9.13
N GLY A 119 1.43 -13.33 -9.99
CA GLY A 119 1.01 -14.36 -10.93
C GLY A 119 1.61 -14.10 -12.32
N ASN A 120 2.57 -14.93 -12.72
CA ASN A 120 3.18 -14.94 -14.04
C ASN A 120 2.10 -15.15 -15.14
N GLY A 121 1.91 -14.19 -16.05
CA GLY A 121 1.08 -14.41 -17.25
C GLY A 121 0.49 -13.16 -17.92
N ASN A 122 1.29 -12.56 -18.82
CA ASN A 122 0.90 -11.72 -19.95
C ASN A 122 0.40 -10.29 -19.69
N ALA A 123 1.03 -9.35 -20.40
CA ALA A 123 0.72 -7.94 -20.39
C ALA A 123 -0.61 -7.64 -21.09
N GLN A 124 -1.45 -6.80 -20.48
CA GLN A 124 -2.18 -5.80 -21.24
C GLN A 124 -2.27 -4.53 -20.38
N GLN A 125 -1.42 -3.59 -20.76
CA GLN A 125 -1.46 -2.19 -20.37
C GLN A 125 -2.82 -1.59 -20.80
N GLY A 126 -3.55 -1.02 -19.84
CA GLY A 126 -4.82 -0.34 -20.10
C GLY A 126 -5.01 0.84 -19.16
N ASN A 127 -4.33 1.95 -19.46
CA ASN A 127 -4.61 3.25 -18.88
C ASN A 127 -5.41 4.09 -19.88
N ALA A 128 -6.66 4.40 -19.54
CA ALA A 128 -7.44 5.60 -19.89
C ALA A 128 -8.82 5.35 -19.24
N GLY A 129 -9.33 6.14 -18.30
CA GLY A 129 -9.60 7.57 -18.42
C GLY A 129 -11.09 7.77 -18.70
N GLY A 130 -11.84 8.29 -17.72
CA GLY A 130 -13.10 9.03 -17.92
C GLY A 130 -14.37 8.25 -18.31
N ASN A 131 -15.36 8.33 -17.40
CA ASN A 131 -16.81 8.45 -17.66
C ASN A 131 -17.50 7.38 -18.55
N VAL A 132 -18.50 6.68 -17.98
CA VAL A 132 -19.93 6.66 -18.41
C VAL A 132 -20.63 5.47 -17.73
N ILE A 133 -21.54 5.82 -16.80
CA ILE A 133 -22.90 5.29 -16.61
C ILE A 133 -23.17 3.87 -17.11
N THR A 134 -23.53 2.96 -16.19
CA THR A 134 -24.75 2.14 -16.32
C THR A 134 -25.25 1.73 -14.94
N CYS A 135 -26.36 2.33 -14.49
CA CYS A 135 -27.26 1.67 -13.55
C CYS A 135 -27.99 0.54 -14.27
N SER A 136 -28.30 -0.55 -13.57
CA SER A 136 -29.35 -1.50 -13.91
C SER A 136 -30.23 -1.70 -12.69
#